data_AF-A0A1I4FDG9-F1
#
_entry.id   AF-A0A1I4FDG9-F1
#
_cell.length_a   1.000
_cell.length_b   1.000
_cell.length_c   1.000
_cell.angle_alpha   90.00
_cell.angle_beta   90.00
_cell.angle_gamma   90.00
#
_symmetry.space_group_name_H-M   'P 1'
#
loop_
_entity.id
_entity.type
_entity.pdbx_description
1 polymer ?
#
loop_
_entity_poly.entity_id
_entity_poly.type
_entity_poly.pdbx_seq_one_letter_code
_entity_poly.pdbx_strand_id
1 'polypeptide(L)'
;MSNYSMDLVFDIIELAAGLYIIYNGIKMKQTGHVEGNGLVGKNINLAAAPDEAGYIKAMFPVYIVCGLIFAIVGAAVAVMDYHGIADRSVQTPVTFGLLAVCIVFAALTKRAQDKYLK
;
A
#
# COMPACT_ATOMS: atom_id res chain seq x y z
N MET A 1 -9.25 -25.65 -13.10
CA MET A 1 -8.40 -24.45 -13.18
C MET A 1 -7.47 -24.49 -11.99
N SER A 2 -6.16 -24.64 -12.21
CA SER A 2 -5.19 -24.95 -11.14
C SER A 2 -4.96 -23.71 -10.26
N ASN A 3 -4.86 -23.92 -8.94
CA ASN A 3 -4.71 -22.85 -7.94
C ASN A 3 -3.52 -21.90 -8.22
N TYR A 4 -2.47 -22.40 -8.88
CA TYR A 4 -1.31 -21.63 -9.33
C TYR A 4 -1.62 -20.37 -10.14
N SER A 5 -2.70 -20.35 -10.91
CA SER A 5 -3.05 -19.18 -11.72
C SER A 5 -3.69 -18.06 -10.91
N MET A 6 -4.33 -18.37 -9.78
CA MET A 6 -4.95 -17.35 -8.93
C MET A 6 -3.93 -16.78 -7.94
N ASP A 7 -3.09 -17.63 -7.34
CA ASP A 7 -2.09 -17.21 -6.36
C ASP A 7 -1.08 -16.22 -6.99
N LEU A 8 -0.56 -16.55 -8.17
CA LEU A 8 0.34 -15.68 -8.93
C LEU A 8 -0.30 -14.33 -9.34
N VAL A 9 -1.60 -14.32 -9.62
CA VAL A 9 -2.33 -13.07 -9.94
C VAL A 9 -2.41 -12.18 -8.70
N PHE A 10 -2.67 -12.75 -7.52
CA PHE A 10 -2.66 -12.01 -6.27
C PHE A 10 -1.28 -11.42 -5.96
N ASP A 11 -0.21 -12.20 -6.11
CA ASP A 11 1.15 -11.72 -5.85
C ASP A 11 1.54 -10.53 -6.75
N ILE A 12 1.13 -10.57 -8.03
CA ILE A 12 1.34 -9.46 -8.98
C ILE A 12 0.54 -8.23 -8.55
N ILE A 13 -0.70 -8.40 -8.09
CA ILE A 13 -1.53 -7.30 -7.59
C ILE A 13 -0.90 -6.67 -6.35
N GLU A 14 -0.36 -7.47 -5.43
CA GLU A 14 0.32 -7.01 -4.23
C GLU A 14 1.57 -6.19 -4.56
N LEU A 15 2.38 -6.68 -5.49
CA LEU A 15 3.54 -5.96 -6.03
C LEU A 15 3.12 -4.61 -6.64
N ALA A 16 2.13 -4.64 -7.53
CA ALA A 16 1.61 -3.44 -8.19
C ALA A 16 1.02 -2.44 -7.19
N ALA A 17 0.33 -2.91 -6.16
CA ALA A 17 -0.21 -2.10 -5.08
C ALA A 17 0.91 -1.41 -4.28
N GLY A 18 1.98 -2.14 -3.92
CA GLY A 18 3.14 -1.58 -3.24
C GLY A 18 3.80 -0.45 -4.04
N LEU A 19 4.02 -0.68 -5.34
CA LEU A 19 4.56 0.32 -6.26
C LEU A 19 3.62 1.52 -6.40
N TYR A 20 2.31 1.30 -6.47
CA TYR A 20 1.32 2.37 -6.55
C TYR A 20 1.26 3.22 -5.29
N ILE A 21 1.39 2.63 -4.09
CA ILE A 21 1.50 3.36 -2.82
C ILE A 21 2.76 4.24 -2.85
N ILE A 22 3.92 3.68 -3.23
CA ILE A 22 5.17 4.46 -3.35
C ILE A 22 5.00 5.63 -4.32
N TYR A 23 4.44 5.36 -5.51
CA TYR A 23 4.20 6.38 -6.53
C TYR A 23 3.34 7.53 -5.99
N ASN A 24 2.24 7.24 -5.30
CA ASN A 24 1.42 8.26 -4.66
C ASN A 24 2.20 9.07 -3.62
N GLY A 25 3.03 8.40 -2.79
CA GLY A 25 3.86 9.07 -1.80
C GLY A 25 4.82 10.07 -2.43
N ILE A 26 5.54 9.64 -3.48
CA ILE A 26 6.47 10.50 -4.24
C ILE A 26 5.72 11.65 -4.92
N LYS A 27 4.60 11.35 -5.59
CA LYS A 27 3.79 12.35 -6.28
C LYS A 27 3.27 13.43 -5.33
N MET A 28 2.72 13.05 -4.18
CA MET A 28 2.27 13.99 -3.16
C MET A 28 3.41 14.86 -2.63
N LYS A 29 4.61 14.28 -2.44
CA LYS A 29 5.79 15.05 -2.00
C LYS A 29 6.30 16.02 -3.07
N GLN A 30 6.22 15.66 -4.34
CA GLN A 30 6.68 16.50 -5.45
C GLN A 30 5.70 17.62 -5.79
N THR A 31 4.40 17.31 -5.80
CA THR A 31 3.34 18.27 -6.15
C THR A 31 2.97 19.18 -4.98
N GLY A 32 3.23 18.75 -3.74
CA GLY A 32 2.80 19.47 -2.54
C GLY A 32 1.29 19.39 -2.30
N HIS A 33 0.57 18.64 -3.13
CA HIS A 33 -0.88 18.50 -3.06
C HIS A 33 -1.30 17.04 -2.95
N VAL A 34 -2.39 16.83 -2.23
CA VAL A 34 -3.02 15.52 -2.11
C VAL A 34 -4.10 15.45 -3.20
N GLU A 35 -3.93 14.58 -4.20
CA GLU A 35 -4.93 14.44 -5.26
C GLU A 35 -6.10 13.54 -4.84
N GLY A 36 -7.34 13.94 -5.17
CA GLY A 36 -8.58 13.25 -4.76
C GLY A 36 -8.81 11.86 -5.36
N ASN A 37 -8.00 11.47 -6.35
CA ASN A 37 -7.99 10.12 -6.93
C ASN A 37 -6.97 9.19 -6.27
N GLY A 38 -6.21 9.67 -5.27
CA GLY A 38 -5.22 8.88 -4.54
C GLY A 38 -5.84 8.00 -3.45
N LEU A 39 -4.99 7.52 -2.54
CA LEU A 39 -5.36 6.67 -1.39
C LEU A 39 -6.10 7.45 -0.27
N VAL A 40 -6.90 8.44 -0.65
CA VAL A 40 -7.64 9.33 0.24
C VAL A 40 -9.10 8.90 0.32
N GLY A 41 -9.73 9.04 1.49
CA GLY A 41 -11.15 8.75 1.63
C GLY A 41 -11.99 9.64 0.70
N LYS A 42 -12.93 9.03 -0.04
CA LYS A 42 -13.82 9.73 -0.98
C LYS A 42 -14.63 10.90 -0.38
N ASN A 43 -14.77 10.92 0.95
CA ASN A 43 -15.53 11.94 1.68
C ASN A 43 -14.65 13.09 2.21
N ILE A 44 -13.36 13.12 1.87
CA ILE A 44 -12.45 14.21 2.28
C ILE A 44 -12.56 15.33 1.24
N ASN A 45 -12.93 16.53 1.69
CA ASN A 45 -12.89 17.71 0.84
C ASN A 45 -11.48 18.33 0.87
N LEU A 46 -10.66 17.98 -0.11
CA LEU A 46 -9.29 18.46 -0.22
C LEU A 46 -9.20 19.99 -0.37
N ALA A 47 -10.18 20.64 -1.03
CA ALA A 47 -10.20 22.09 -1.15
C ALA A 47 -10.43 22.83 0.18
N ALA A 48 -10.92 22.12 1.20
CA ALA A 48 -11.13 22.64 2.55
C ALA A 48 -10.14 22.03 3.56
N ALA A 49 -9.09 21.33 3.11
CA ALA A 49 -8.15 20.66 3.98
C ALA A 49 -7.38 21.69 4.84
N PRO A 50 -7.38 21.56 6.18
CA PRO A 50 -6.74 22.52 7.06
C PRO A 50 -5.21 22.45 7.00
N ASP A 51 -4.61 21.27 6.78
CA ASP A 51 -3.15 21.09 6.74
C ASP A 51 -2.71 19.97 5.79
N GLU A 52 -2.81 20.22 4.47
CA GLU A 52 -2.31 19.29 3.44
C GLU A 52 -0.82 18.99 3.57
N ALA A 53 -0.01 20.01 3.87
CA ALA A 53 1.44 19.88 3.99
C ALA A 53 1.83 18.98 5.18
N GLY A 54 1.13 19.11 6.30
CA GLY A 54 1.26 18.24 7.47
C GLY A 54 0.87 16.79 7.18
N TYR A 55 -0.21 16.57 6.42
CA TYR A 55 -0.58 15.23 5.95
C TYR A 55 0.54 14.60 5.11
N ILE A 56 1.06 15.34 4.11
CA ILE A 56 2.10 14.84 3.22
C ILE A 56 3.36 14.50 4.01
N LYS A 57 3.80 15.38 4.93
CA LYS A 57 4.98 15.15 5.76
C LYS A 57 4.83 13.92 6.67
N ALA A 58 3.64 13.71 7.23
CA ALA A 58 3.35 12.57 8.11
C ALA A 58 3.21 11.26 7.33
N MET A 59 2.51 11.28 6.18
CA MET A 59 2.20 10.08 5.42
C MET A 59 3.28 9.67 4.44
N PHE A 60 4.15 10.57 3.97
CA PHE A 60 5.25 10.23 3.08
C PHE A 60 6.10 9.02 3.58
N PRO A 61 6.66 9.02 4.81
CA PRO A 61 7.43 7.88 5.28
C PRO A 61 6.58 6.60 5.38
N VAL A 62 5.30 6.71 5.73
CA VAL A 62 4.38 5.57 5.81
C VAL A 62 4.13 4.96 4.42
N TYR A 63 3.89 5.80 3.41
CA TYR A 63 3.70 5.34 2.02
C TYR A 63 4.95 4.65 1.48
N ILE A 64 6.14 5.19 1.77
CA ILE A 64 7.40 4.57 1.33
C ILE A 64 7.64 3.25 2.05
N VAL A 65 7.54 3.20 3.39
CA VAL A 65 7.82 1.97 4.16
C VAL A 65 6.81 0.87 3.83
N CYS A 66 5.51 1.17 3.91
CA CYS A 66 4.47 0.18 3.63
C CYS A 66 4.52 -0.25 2.16
N GLY A 67 4.67 0.69 1.22
CA GLY A 67 4.75 0.35 -0.20
C GLY A 67 5.98 -0.50 -0.53
N LEU A 68 7.14 -0.26 0.11
CA LEU A 68 8.33 -1.11 -0.04
C LEU A 68 8.11 -2.52 0.52
N ILE A 69 7.45 -2.64 1.68
CA ILE A 69 7.12 -3.95 2.25
C ILE A 69 6.22 -4.72 1.29
N PHE A 70 5.17 -4.10 0.76
CA PHE A 70 4.28 -4.72 -0.23
C PHE A 70 5.03 -5.13 -1.50
N ALA A 71 5.86 -4.25 -2.05
CA ALA A 71 6.60 -4.53 -3.27
C ALA A 71 7.64 -5.66 -3.08
N ILE A 72 8.41 -5.64 -1.99
CA ILE A 72 9.46 -6.65 -1.74
C ILE A 72 8.83 -8.00 -1.44
N VAL A 73 7.81 -8.04 -0.58
CA VAL A 73 7.16 -9.31 -0.20
C VAL A 73 6.39 -9.89 -1.38
N GLY A 74 5.59 -9.08 -2.11
CA GLY A 74 4.89 -9.54 -3.31
C GLY A 74 5.83 -10.05 -4.40
N ALA A 75 6.96 -9.36 -4.63
CA ALA A 75 7.98 -9.85 -5.56
C ALA A 75 8.63 -11.16 -5.08
N ALA A 76 8.92 -11.29 -3.78
CA ALA A 76 9.53 -12.50 -3.23
C ALA A 76 8.61 -13.71 -3.36
N VAL A 77 7.32 -13.58 -3.04
CA VAL A 77 6.33 -14.65 -3.17
C VAL A 77 6.12 -15.01 -4.65
N ALA A 78 5.97 -14.03 -5.54
CA ALA A 78 5.85 -14.29 -6.97
C ALA A 78 7.04 -15.08 -7.54
N VAL A 79 8.27 -14.78 -7.09
CA VAL A 79 9.47 -15.51 -7.50
C VAL A 79 9.51 -16.93 -6.92
N MET A 80 9.02 -17.13 -5.69
CA MET A 80 8.92 -18.46 -5.07
C MET A 80 7.86 -19.33 -5.76
N ASP A 81 6.72 -18.76 -6.09
CA ASP A 81 5.63 -19.40 -6.83
C ASP A 81 6.08 -19.77 -8.25
N TYR A 82 6.77 -18.86 -8.94
CA TYR A 82 7.32 -19.10 -10.28
C TYR A 82 8.32 -20.27 -10.33
N HIS A 83 9.15 -20.43 -9.30
CA HIS A 83 10.11 -21.54 -9.20
C HIS A 83 9.51 -22.81 -8.57
N GLY A 84 8.24 -22.81 -8.16
CA GLY A 84 7.59 -23.96 -7.51
C GLY A 84 8.14 -24.30 -6.13
N ILE A 85 8.78 -23.34 -5.45
CA ILE A 85 9.40 -23.49 -4.12
C ILE A 85 8.40 -23.11 -3.01
N ALA A 86 7.32 -22.42 -3.36
CA ALA A 86 6.31 -21.99 -2.41
C ALA A 86 5.53 -23.18 -1.84
N ASP A 87 5.96 -23.61 -0.66
CA ASP A 87 5.20 -24.51 0.17
C ASP A 87 4.09 -23.73 0.90
N ARG A 88 2.93 -24.37 1.07
CA ARG A 88 1.71 -23.75 1.63
C ARG A 88 1.92 -23.27 3.08
N SER A 89 2.89 -23.87 3.75
CA SER A 89 3.39 -23.53 5.08
C SER A 89 4.06 -22.15 5.14
N VAL A 90 4.64 -21.66 4.05
CA VAL A 90 5.30 -20.34 3.94
C VAL A 90 4.34 -19.27 3.41
N GLN A 91 3.50 -19.62 2.43
CA GLN A 91 2.59 -18.64 1.81
C GLN A 91 1.56 -18.11 2.80
N THR A 92 0.97 -19.00 3.62
CA THR A 92 -0.05 -18.64 4.62
C THR A 92 0.40 -17.53 5.59
N PRO A 93 1.52 -17.66 6.35
CA PRO A 93 1.95 -16.62 7.28
C PRO A 93 2.36 -15.33 6.56
N VAL A 94 2.89 -15.41 5.33
CA VAL A 94 3.23 -14.22 4.54
C VAL A 94 1.97 -13.42 4.18
N THR A 95 0.92 -14.09 3.68
CA THR A 95 -0.36 -13.44 3.38
C THR A 95 -0.97 -12.79 4.63
N PHE A 96 -0.96 -13.47 5.77
CA PHE A 96 -1.43 -12.87 7.04
C PHE A 96 -0.58 -11.67 7.48
N GLY A 97 0.73 -11.74 7.30
CA GLY A 97 1.65 -10.63 7.56
C GLY A 97 1.33 -9.43 6.69
N LEU A 98 1.13 -9.65 5.39
CA LEU A 98 0.79 -8.59 4.44
C LEU A 98 -0.57 -7.95 4.77
N LEU A 99 -1.56 -8.76 5.12
CA LEU A 99 -2.87 -8.30 5.59
C LEU A 99 -2.73 -7.39 6.82
N ALA A 100 -1.89 -7.75 7.78
CA ALA A 100 -1.63 -6.94 8.96
C ALA A 100 -1.00 -5.59 8.59
N VAL A 101 -0.03 -5.55 7.67
CA VAL A 101 0.55 -4.30 7.16
C VAL A 101 -0.51 -3.45 6.46
N CYS A 102 -1.40 -4.08 5.69
CA CYS A 102 -2.53 -3.45 5.02
C CYS A 102 -3.47 -2.75 6.03
N ILE A 103 -3.83 -3.44 7.11
CA ILE A 103 -4.68 -2.91 8.19
C ILE A 103 -3.98 -1.73 8.87
N VAL A 104 -2.69 -1.85 9.19
CA VAL A 104 -1.91 -0.77 9.82
C VAL A 104 -1.84 0.44 8.88
N PHE A 105 -1.57 0.23 7.59
CA PHE A 105 -1.54 1.28 6.59
C PHE A 105 -2.88 2.01 6.49
N ALA A 106 -4.00 1.27 6.44
CA ALA A 106 -5.34 1.84 6.42
C ALA A 106 -5.66 2.64 7.69
N ALA A 107 -5.28 2.12 8.86
CA ALA A 107 -5.48 2.79 10.15
C ALA A 107 -4.67 4.09 10.26
N LEU A 108 -3.39 4.08 9.86
CA LEU A 108 -2.53 5.26 9.83
C LEU A 108 -3.06 6.31 8.85
N THR A 109 -3.46 5.86 7.65
CA THR A 109 -4.06 6.72 6.63
C THR A 109 -5.32 7.41 7.13
N LYS A 110 -6.23 6.66 7.74
CA LYS A 110 -7.45 7.23 8.35
C LYS A 110 -7.14 8.22 9.46
N ARG A 111 -6.22 7.88 10.38
CA ARG A 111 -5.82 8.78 11.47
C ARG A 111 -5.18 10.07 10.97
N ALA A 112 -4.35 9.99 9.94
CA ALA A 112 -3.74 11.17 9.34
C ALA A 112 -4.78 12.03 8.61
N GLN A 113 -5.71 11.42 7.87
CA GLN A 113 -6.82 12.14 7.24
C GLN A 113 -7.68 12.86 8.28
N ASP A 114 -8.05 12.18 9.36
CA ASP A 114 -8.87 12.77 10.43
C ASP A 114 -8.14 13.89 11.20
N LYS A 115 -6.80 13.90 11.19
CA LYS A 115 -5.99 14.90 11.90
C LYS A 115 -5.63 16.12 11.06
N TYR A 116 -5.41 15.93 9.76
CA TYR A 116 -4.82 16.94 8.88
C TYR A 116 -5.76 17.39 7.75
N LEU A 117 -6.74 16.57 7.38
CA LEU A 117 -7.61 16.80 6.22
C LEU A 117 -9.10 16.97 6.58
N LYS A 118 -9.48 16.76 7.85
CA LYS A 118 -10.80 17.04 8.42
C LYS A 118 -10.67 18.06 9.54
#